data_AF-A0A1H8GUL6-F1
#
_entry.id   AF-A0A1H8GUL6-F1
#
_cell.length_a   1.000
_cell.length_b   1.000
_cell.length_c   1.000
_cell.angle_alpha   90.00
_cell.angle_beta   90.00
_cell.angle_gamma   90.00
#
_symmetry.space_group_name_H-M   'P 1'
#
loop_
_entity.id
_entity.type
_entity.pdbx_description
1 polymer ?
#
loop_
_entity_poly.entity_id
_entity_poly.type
_entity_poly.pdbx_seq_one_letter_code
_entity_poly.pdbx_strand_id
1 'polypeptide(L)'
;MKLDKVVIKKIQYAANQAGGYLTTMLYDKHRGDLPSWEILKKNLNIEFSELLNLCEIDNKDEFLKKENRIKAISNFKIINLERGEVSKTLYDNYKPSLTPSSDYISKHYGWDEIAKVANVKLANSKYLSVDDAVRELKNTIKQLGYIPTSDEYKQNKLKPSRDALSTLGVSWTEAMKKAGYRPYGTSVSVKDKVCAEHNCFRQFTPNDESEIYCDQCFKIYRQKIVDNIRNMDRHTLIDISQKIIYTSLNQKNLLTIFKGKII
;
A
#
# COMPACT_ATOMS: atom_id res chain seq x y z
N MET A 1 -41.95 -25.67 -9.46
CA MET A 1 -41.77 -25.86 -10.92
C MET A 1 -40.30 -25.64 -11.25
N LYS A 2 -39.66 -26.47 -12.07
CA LYS A 2 -38.22 -26.33 -12.38
C LYS A 2 -38.05 -25.85 -13.82
N LEU A 3 -37.37 -24.73 -14.01
CA LEU A 3 -36.90 -24.34 -15.34
C LEU A 3 -35.89 -25.38 -15.83
N ASP A 4 -35.97 -25.69 -17.12
CA ASP A 4 -34.98 -26.54 -17.77
C ASP A 4 -33.58 -25.89 -17.71
N LYS A 5 -32.54 -26.69 -17.49
CA LYS A 5 -31.17 -26.20 -17.33
C LYS A 5 -30.65 -25.49 -18.59
N VAL A 6 -31.10 -25.89 -19.77
CA VAL A 6 -30.75 -25.22 -21.04
C VAL A 6 -31.36 -23.83 -21.08
N VAL A 7 -32.62 -23.70 -20.65
CA VAL A 7 -33.30 -22.39 -20.56
C VAL A 7 -32.58 -21.48 -19.58
N ILE A 8 -32.25 -21.97 -18.37
CA ILE A 8 -31.49 -21.19 -17.37
C ILE A 8 -30.18 -20.65 -17.97
N LYS A 9 -29.38 -21.52 -18.62
CA LYS A 9 -28.11 -21.11 -19.25
C LYS A 9 -28.30 -20.06 -20.34
N LYS A 10 -29.36 -20.16 -21.15
CA LYS A 10 -29.67 -19.15 -22.17
C LYS A 10 -30.05 -17.81 -21.56
N ILE A 11 -30.82 -17.80 -20.45
CA ILE A 11 -31.17 -16.57 -19.73
C ILE A 11 -29.92 -15.94 -19.10
N GLN A 12 -29.04 -16.74 -18.49
CA GLN A 12 -27.75 -16.28 -17.97
C GLN A 12 -26.86 -15.70 -19.08
N TYR A 13 -26.85 -16.32 -20.26
CA TYR A 13 -26.14 -15.79 -21.42
C TYR A 13 -26.71 -14.42 -21.84
N ALA A 14 -28.03 -14.27 -21.91
CA ALA A 14 -28.68 -12.99 -22.19
C ALA A 14 -28.31 -11.92 -21.15
N ALA A 15 -28.24 -12.27 -19.86
CA ALA A 15 -27.78 -11.37 -18.81
C ALA A 15 -26.34 -10.90 -19.04
N ASN A 16 -25.43 -11.82 -19.38
CA ASN A 16 -24.05 -11.48 -19.69
C ASN A 16 -23.94 -10.53 -20.90
N GLN A 17 -24.73 -10.75 -21.94
CA GLN A 17 -24.80 -9.85 -23.10
C GLN A 17 -25.37 -8.46 -22.75
N ALA A 18 -26.25 -8.39 -21.75
CA ALA A 18 -26.85 -7.14 -21.26
C ALA A 18 -25.97 -6.40 -20.24
N GLY A 19 -24.78 -6.92 -19.91
CA GLY A 19 -23.85 -6.30 -18.97
C GLY A 19 -23.87 -6.89 -17.55
N GLY A 20 -24.50 -8.04 -17.35
CA GLY A 20 -24.42 -8.83 -16.10
C GLY A 20 -25.66 -8.78 -15.21
N TYR A 21 -26.68 -8.00 -15.58
CA TYR A 21 -28.00 -7.99 -14.94
C TYR A 21 -29.11 -7.94 -15.99
N LEU A 22 -30.35 -8.20 -15.58
CA LEU A 22 -31.50 -8.10 -16.47
C LEU A 22 -32.61 -7.23 -15.87
N THR A 23 -33.23 -6.43 -16.73
CA THR A 23 -34.59 -5.92 -16.58
C THR A 23 -35.47 -6.63 -17.61
N THR A 24 -36.79 -6.51 -17.52
CA THR A 24 -37.71 -7.08 -18.52
C THR A 24 -37.36 -6.60 -19.93
N MET A 25 -37.08 -5.30 -20.10
CA MET A 25 -36.67 -4.73 -21.39
C MET A 25 -35.32 -5.28 -21.89
N LEU A 26 -34.32 -5.43 -21.01
CA LEU A 26 -33.03 -5.99 -21.39
C LEU A 26 -33.15 -7.47 -21.74
N TYR A 27 -33.96 -8.21 -21.00
CA TYR A 27 -34.27 -9.59 -21.31
C TYR A 27 -34.87 -9.70 -22.70
N ASP A 28 -35.96 -8.99 -22.99
CA ASP A 28 -36.63 -9.09 -24.30
C ASP A 28 -35.73 -8.62 -25.46
N LYS A 29 -34.81 -7.69 -25.21
CA LYS A 29 -33.80 -7.25 -26.19
C LYS A 29 -32.72 -8.30 -26.45
N HIS A 30 -32.31 -9.06 -25.43
CA HIS A 30 -31.16 -9.98 -25.48
C HIS A 30 -31.53 -11.47 -25.44
N ARG A 31 -32.82 -11.83 -25.38
CA ARG A 31 -33.33 -13.20 -25.19
C ARG A 31 -33.01 -14.17 -26.33
N GLY A 32 -32.65 -13.68 -27.52
CA GLY A 32 -32.43 -14.50 -28.70
C GLY A 32 -33.69 -15.27 -29.10
N ASP A 33 -33.60 -16.60 -29.08
CA ASP A 33 -34.69 -17.52 -29.45
C ASP A 33 -35.63 -17.90 -28.29
N LEU A 34 -35.32 -17.48 -27.05
CA LEU A 34 -36.19 -17.73 -25.90
C LEU A 34 -37.52 -16.98 -26.03
N PRO A 35 -38.64 -17.45 -25.43
CA PRO A 35 -39.91 -16.71 -25.44
C PRO A 35 -39.79 -15.33 -24.77
N SER A 36 -40.68 -14.40 -25.14
CA SER A 36 -40.76 -13.09 -24.45
C SER A 36 -41.10 -13.26 -22.98
N TRP A 37 -40.77 -12.23 -22.17
CA TRP A 37 -41.03 -12.28 -20.73
C TRP A 37 -42.51 -12.53 -20.43
N GLU A 38 -43.44 -11.89 -21.14
CA GLU A 38 -44.88 -12.08 -20.95
C GLU A 38 -45.33 -13.54 -21.16
N ILE A 39 -44.75 -14.23 -22.15
CA ILE A 39 -45.04 -15.65 -22.42
C ILE A 39 -44.48 -16.52 -21.28
N LEU A 40 -43.24 -16.24 -20.85
CA LEU A 40 -42.65 -16.96 -19.71
C LEU A 40 -43.43 -16.71 -18.42
N LYS A 41 -43.80 -15.47 -18.12
CA LYS A 41 -44.60 -15.11 -16.94
C LYS A 41 -45.91 -15.87 -16.92
N LYS A 42 -46.63 -15.93 -18.05
CA LYS A 42 -47.89 -16.69 -18.17
C LYS A 42 -47.69 -18.20 -17.98
N ASN A 43 -46.66 -18.77 -18.61
CA ASN A 43 -46.41 -20.21 -18.55
C ASN A 43 -45.89 -20.68 -17.19
N LEU A 44 -45.08 -19.84 -16.55
CA LEU A 44 -44.40 -20.20 -15.32
C LEU A 44 -45.14 -19.71 -14.06
N ASN A 45 -46.00 -18.70 -14.20
CA ASN A 45 -46.72 -18.03 -13.12
C ASN A 45 -45.78 -17.53 -12.00
N ILE A 46 -44.70 -16.84 -12.40
CA ILE A 46 -43.70 -16.26 -11.50
C ILE A 46 -43.46 -14.78 -11.83
N GLU A 47 -43.00 -14.01 -10.85
CA GLU A 47 -42.53 -12.64 -11.07
C GLU A 47 -41.09 -12.60 -11.61
N PHE A 48 -40.68 -11.46 -12.18
CA PHE A 48 -39.38 -11.37 -12.85
C PHE A 48 -38.21 -11.54 -11.86
N SER A 49 -38.34 -11.02 -10.63
CA SER A 49 -37.36 -11.23 -9.56
C SER A 49 -37.19 -12.70 -9.19
N GLU A 50 -38.26 -13.49 -9.20
CA GLU A 50 -38.20 -14.93 -8.95
C GLU A 50 -37.49 -15.66 -10.09
N LEU A 51 -37.71 -15.25 -11.35
CA LEU A 51 -36.97 -15.76 -12.49
C LEU A 51 -35.46 -15.48 -12.35
N LEU A 52 -35.08 -14.26 -11.97
CA LEU A 52 -33.68 -13.89 -11.74
C LEU A 52 -33.06 -14.76 -10.65
N ASN A 53 -33.75 -14.94 -9.53
CA ASN A 53 -33.30 -15.81 -8.43
C ASN A 53 -33.13 -17.27 -8.88
N LEU A 54 -34.07 -17.81 -9.67
CA LEU A 54 -33.98 -19.18 -10.22
C LEU A 54 -32.80 -19.35 -11.17
N CYS A 55 -32.37 -18.28 -11.81
CA CYS A 55 -31.23 -18.27 -12.73
C CYS A 55 -29.92 -17.80 -12.06
N GLU A 56 -29.93 -17.51 -10.77
CA GLU A 56 -28.79 -16.94 -10.03
C GLU A 56 -28.25 -15.66 -10.69
N ILE A 57 -29.15 -14.81 -11.21
CA ILE A 57 -28.82 -13.53 -11.84
C ILE A 57 -29.14 -12.42 -10.85
N ASP A 58 -28.18 -11.52 -10.63
CA ASP A 58 -28.40 -10.35 -9.79
C ASP A 58 -29.44 -9.42 -10.43
N ASN A 59 -30.30 -8.83 -9.59
CA ASN A 59 -31.08 -7.69 -10.05
C ASN A 59 -30.18 -6.46 -10.28
N LYS A 60 -30.72 -5.42 -10.92
CA LYS A 60 -29.96 -4.20 -11.25
C LYS A 60 -29.27 -3.59 -10.04
N ASP A 61 -29.93 -3.51 -8.90
CA ASP A 61 -29.39 -2.85 -7.70
C ASP A 61 -28.30 -3.69 -7.05
N GLU A 62 -28.48 -5.01 -7.00
CA GLU A 62 -27.47 -5.96 -6.51
C GLU A 62 -26.22 -5.96 -7.39
N PHE A 63 -26.41 -5.98 -8.70
CA PHE A 63 -25.32 -5.90 -9.67
C PHE A 63 -24.52 -4.60 -9.51
N LEU A 64 -25.22 -3.45 -9.50
CA LEU A 64 -24.58 -2.14 -9.32
C LEU A 64 -23.86 -2.04 -7.97
N LYS A 65 -24.41 -2.64 -6.91
CA LYS A 65 -23.74 -2.73 -5.61
C LYS A 65 -22.45 -3.56 -5.68
N LYS A 66 -22.45 -4.72 -6.34
CA LYS A 66 -21.22 -5.51 -6.53
C LYS A 66 -20.19 -4.76 -7.38
N GLU A 67 -20.61 -4.16 -8.48
CA GLU A 67 -19.75 -3.37 -9.38
C GLU A 67 -19.12 -2.18 -8.66
N ASN A 68 -19.94 -1.39 -7.94
CA ASN A 68 -19.46 -0.24 -7.16
C ASN A 68 -18.50 -0.65 -6.04
N ARG A 69 -18.68 -1.82 -5.43
CA ARG A 69 -17.74 -2.35 -4.43
C ARG A 69 -16.37 -2.64 -5.06
N ILE A 70 -16.34 -3.26 -6.23
CA ILE A 70 -15.09 -3.54 -6.96
C ILE A 70 -14.39 -2.23 -7.35
N LYS A 71 -15.13 -1.25 -7.88
CA LYS A 71 -14.60 0.07 -8.21
C LYS A 71 -14.03 0.78 -6.98
N ALA A 72 -14.75 0.77 -5.86
CA ALA A 72 -14.28 1.37 -4.60
C ALA A 72 -12.94 0.76 -4.14
N ILE A 73 -12.82 -0.58 -4.15
CA ILE A 73 -11.57 -1.27 -3.80
C ILE A 73 -10.43 -0.86 -4.74
N SER A 74 -10.70 -0.80 -6.05
CA SER A 74 -9.70 -0.38 -7.06
C SER A 74 -9.25 1.06 -6.82
N ASN A 75 -10.20 1.97 -6.60
CA ASN A 75 -9.94 3.38 -6.34
C ASN A 75 -9.07 3.57 -5.08
N PHE A 76 -9.35 2.83 -4.01
CA PHE A 76 -8.54 2.86 -2.78
C PHE A 76 -7.09 2.44 -3.04
N LYS A 77 -6.89 1.38 -3.85
CA LYS A 77 -5.53 0.93 -4.21
C LYS A 77 -4.78 1.96 -5.04
N ILE A 78 -5.45 2.62 -5.99
CA ILE A 78 -4.85 3.67 -6.82
C ILE A 78 -4.41 4.85 -5.96
N ILE A 79 -5.30 5.38 -5.12
CA ILE A 79 -4.99 6.51 -4.23
C ILE A 79 -3.83 6.15 -3.28
N ASN A 80 -3.86 4.95 -2.69
CA ASN A 80 -2.80 4.50 -1.80
C ASN A 80 -1.46 4.34 -2.52
N LEU A 81 -1.46 3.90 -3.78
CA LEU A 81 -0.23 3.79 -4.58
C LEU A 81 0.39 5.17 -4.84
N GLU A 82 -0.44 6.18 -5.10
CA GLU A 82 0.02 7.54 -5.40
C GLU A 82 0.38 8.37 -4.16
N ARG A 83 -0.38 8.21 -3.07
CA ARG A 83 -0.30 9.08 -1.89
C ARG A 83 0.22 8.37 -0.64
N GLY A 84 0.34 7.04 -0.68
CA GLY A 84 0.76 6.21 0.46
C GLY A 84 -0.35 5.94 1.49
N GLU A 85 -1.51 6.58 1.35
CA GLU A 85 -2.66 6.46 2.23
C GLU A 85 -3.95 6.89 1.54
N VAL A 86 -5.09 6.56 2.15
CA VAL A 86 -6.44 6.91 1.67
C VAL A 86 -7.20 7.68 2.74
N SER A 87 -7.86 8.76 2.35
CA SER A 87 -8.80 9.49 3.21
C SER A 87 -10.01 9.91 2.39
N LYS A 88 -11.13 10.22 3.05
CA LYS A 88 -12.32 10.74 2.36
C LYS A 88 -11.97 11.99 1.55
N THR A 89 -11.22 12.90 2.17
CA THR A 89 -10.75 14.13 1.51
C THR A 89 -9.87 13.86 0.29
N LEU A 90 -8.94 12.89 0.35
CA LEU A 90 -8.13 12.51 -0.81
C LEU A 90 -8.99 11.90 -1.92
N TYR A 91 -9.95 11.06 -1.55
CA TYR A 91 -10.84 10.38 -2.48
C TYR A 91 -11.78 11.36 -3.19
N ASP A 92 -12.42 12.27 -2.45
CA ASP A 92 -13.37 13.24 -3.00
C ASP A 92 -12.69 14.29 -3.89
N ASN A 93 -11.42 14.61 -3.61
CA ASN A 93 -10.63 15.56 -4.39
C ASN A 93 -9.87 14.92 -5.57
N TYR A 94 -9.99 13.61 -5.78
CA TYR A 94 -9.31 12.91 -6.86
C TYR A 94 -9.86 13.33 -8.24
N LYS A 95 -8.99 13.45 -9.26
CA LYS A 95 -9.36 13.89 -10.62
C LYS A 95 -8.95 12.85 -11.67
N PRO A 96 -9.88 12.39 -12.53
CA PRO A 96 -11.31 12.70 -12.55
C PRO A 96 -12.04 12.19 -11.29
N SER A 97 -13.21 12.76 -10.99
CA SER A 97 -14.01 12.35 -9.83
C SER A 97 -14.32 10.85 -9.88
N LEU A 98 -14.07 10.17 -8.76
CA LEU A 98 -14.18 8.73 -8.67
C LEU A 98 -15.63 8.30 -8.42
N THR A 99 -16.00 7.16 -9.00
CA THR A 99 -17.27 6.48 -8.70
C THR A 99 -16.99 5.10 -8.11
N PRO A 100 -17.74 4.66 -7.08
CA PRO A 100 -18.78 5.41 -6.35
C PRO A 100 -18.22 6.54 -5.46
N SER A 101 -19.08 7.45 -4.98
CA SER A 101 -18.71 8.52 -4.04
C SER A 101 -18.33 7.97 -2.66
N SER A 102 -17.59 8.75 -1.87
CA SER A 102 -17.19 8.35 -0.52
C SER A 102 -18.36 8.13 0.44
N ASP A 103 -19.42 8.93 0.31
CA ASP A 103 -20.67 8.77 1.06
C ASP A 103 -21.38 7.46 0.73
N TYR A 104 -21.44 7.10 -0.56
CA TYR A 104 -22.02 5.84 -0.99
C TYR A 104 -21.23 4.65 -0.42
N ILE A 105 -19.89 4.72 -0.48
CA ILE A 105 -19.01 3.69 0.10
C ILE A 105 -19.25 3.54 1.60
N SER A 106 -19.27 4.67 2.31
CA SER A 106 -19.48 4.69 3.76
C SER A 106 -20.82 4.08 4.14
N LYS A 107 -21.90 4.43 3.41
CA LYS A 107 -23.26 3.96 3.67
C LYS A 107 -23.45 2.47 3.36
N HIS A 108 -22.89 1.97 2.27
CA HIS A 108 -23.21 0.62 1.77
C HIS A 108 -22.18 -0.44 2.13
N TYR A 109 -20.92 -0.07 2.35
CA TYR A 109 -19.82 -1.02 2.56
C TYR A 109 -19.06 -0.79 3.86
N GLY A 110 -19.09 0.43 4.40
CA GLY A 110 -18.18 0.85 5.46
C GLY A 110 -16.83 1.25 4.87
N TRP A 111 -16.40 2.48 5.19
CA TRP A 111 -15.15 3.04 4.68
C TRP A 111 -13.92 2.21 5.09
N ASP A 112 -13.86 1.84 6.36
CA ASP A 112 -12.74 1.08 6.94
C ASP A 112 -12.71 -0.37 6.43
N GLU A 113 -13.87 -0.98 6.20
CA GLU A 113 -13.96 -2.34 5.63
C GLU A 113 -13.44 -2.38 4.19
N ILE A 114 -13.75 -1.37 3.37
CA ILE A 114 -13.18 -1.27 2.02
C ILE A 114 -11.67 -1.06 2.08
N ALA A 115 -11.17 -0.23 3.00
CA ALA A 115 -9.73 -0.04 3.18
C ALA A 115 -9.01 -1.34 3.56
N LYS A 116 -9.60 -2.10 4.48
CA LYS A 116 -9.11 -3.41 4.92
C LYS A 116 -9.08 -4.42 3.77
N VAL A 117 -10.17 -4.54 3.00
CA VAL A 117 -10.25 -5.44 1.84
C VAL A 117 -9.28 -5.01 0.74
N ALA A 118 -9.09 -3.71 0.54
CA ALA A 118 -8.12 -3.17 -0.40
C ALA A 118 -6.66 -3.32 0.09
N ASN A 119 -6.45 -3.66 1.37
CA ASN A 119 -5.16 -3.71 2.04
C ASN A 119 -4.38 -2.39 1.91
N VAL A 120 -5.05 -1.27 2.21
CA VAL A 120 -4.49 0.07 2.11
C VAL A 120 -4.47 0.78 3.46
N LYS A 121 -3.57 1.75 3.60
CA LYS A 121 -3.46 2.58 4.81
C LYS A 121 -4.50 3.70 4.75
N LEU A 122 -5.19 3.99 5.84
CA LEU A 122 -6.02 5.19 5.94
C LEU A 122 -5.25 6.33 6.60
N ALA A 123 -5.42 7.57 6.13
CA ALA A 123 -4.69 8.74 6.61
C ALA A 123 -4.92 9.05 8.10
N ASN A 124 -6.08 8.63 8.63
CA ASN A 124 -6.49 8.89 10.01
C ASN A 124 -6.88 7.63 10.78
N SER A 125 -6.80 6.43 10.18
CA SER A 125 -7.14 5.24 10.96
C SER A 125 -6.02 4.91 11.92
N LYS A 126 -6.43 4.40 13.08
CA LYS A 126 -5.56 3.57 13.90
C LYS A 126 -5.02 2.45 13.01
N TYR A 127 -3.78 2.06 13.24
CA TYR A 127 -3.18 0.91 12.57
C TYR A 127 -4.10 -0.31 12.68
N LEU A 128 -4.25 -1.07 11.59
CA LEU A 128 -5.09 -2.27 11.56
C LEU A 128 -4.47 -3.40 12.40
N SER A 129 -3.14 -3.43 12.46
CA SER A 129 -2.37 -4.44 13.18
C SER A 129 -1.13 -3.82 13.84
N VAL A 130 -0.58 -4.54 14.82
CA VAL A 130 0.73 -4.22 15.41
C VAL A 130 1.83 -4.21 14.36
N ASP A 131 1.79 -5.16 13.42
CA ASP A 131 2.83 -5.31 12.40
C ASP A 131 2.85 -4.11 11.44
N ASP A 132 1.68 -3.55 11.11
CA ASP A 132 1.59 -2.32 10.31
C ASP A 132 2.23 -1.13 11.03
N ALA A 133 1.95 -0.99 12.32
CA ALA A 133 2.51 0.08 13.14
C ALA A 133 4.04 -0.06 13.27
N VAL A 134 4.52 -1.29 13.53
CA VAL A 134 5.96 -1.60 13.63
C VAL A 134 6.67 -1.37 12.30
N ARG A 135 6.05 -1.72 11.17
CA ARG A 135 6.60 -1.48 9.83
C ARG A 135 6.70 0.01 9.53
N GLU A 136 5.69 0.81 9.87
CA GLU A 136 5.78 2.27 9.71
C GLU A 136 6.84 2.86 10.65
N LEU A 137 6.89 2.45 11.92
CA LEU A 137 7.93 2.84 12.86
C LEU A 137 9.33 2.57 12.29
N LYS A 138 9.52 1.38 11.72
CA LYS A 138 10.77 0.98 11.11
C LYS A 138 11.19 1.87 9.96
N ASN A 139 10.24 2.25 9.09
CA ASN A 139 10.47 3.14 7.96
C ASN A 139 10.71 4.59 8.40
N THR A 140 9.99 5.08 9.40
CA THR A 140 10.17 6.44 9.92
C THR A 140 11.54 6.59 10.57
N ILE A 141 11.97 5.62 11.38
CA ILE A 141 13.32 5.61 11.96
C ILE A 141 14.39 5.54 10.87
N LYS A 142 14.16 4.73 9.83
CA LYS A 142 15.04 4.66 8.66
C LYS A 142 15.18 6.01 7.96
N GLN A 143 14.09 6.76 7.82
CA GLN A 143 14.10 8.10 7.24
C GLN A 143 14.83 9.13 8.12
N LEU A 144 14.71 9.01 9.45
CA LEU A 144 15.49 9.83 10.39
C LEU A 144 16.99 9.54 10.29
N GLY A 145 17.36 8.29 10.00
CA GLY A 145 18.76 7.84 9.95
C GLY A 145 19.38 7.58 11.34
N TYR A 146 18.61 7.73 12.42
CA TYR A 146 19.04 7.46 13.79
C TYR A 146 17.90 6.90 14.64
N ILE A 147 18.23 6.34 15.79
CA ILE A 147 17.26 5.84 16.77
C ILE A 147 16.80 6.97 17.70
N PRO A 148 15.55 7.45 17.59
CA PRO A 148 15.03 8.53 18.44
C PRO A 148 14.66 8.04 19.84
N THR A 149 14.61 8.97 20.81
CA THR A 149 13.97 8.70 22.11
C THR A 149 12.44 8.74 21.97
N SER A 150 11.71 8.16 22.93
CA SER A 150 10.24 8.23 22.91
C SER A 150 9.70 9.67 22.92
N ASP A 151 10.39 10.59 23.60
CA ASP A 151 9.94 11.98 23.73
C ASP A 151 10.22 12.78 22.46
N GLU A 152 11.39 12.60 21.86
CA GLU A 152 11.73 13.19 20.56
C GLU A 152 10.75 12.73 19.48
N TYR A 153 10.41 11.43 19.48
CA TYR A 153 9.43 10.88 18.54
C TYR A 153 8.06 11.56 18.66
N LYS A 154 7.63 11.79 19.90
CA LYS A 154 6.38 12.46 20.23
C LYS A 154 6.41 13.94 19.85
N GLN A 155 7.49 14.65 20.17
CA GLN A 155 7.67 16.08 19.87
C GLN A 155 7.66 16.35 18.36
N ASN A 156 8.33 15.49 17.59
CA ASN A 156 8.37 15.56 16.13
C ASN A 156 7.07 15.05 15.46
N LYS A 157 6.05 14.65 16.25
CA LYS A 157 4.75 14.15 15.78
C LYS A 157 4.88 13.02 14.75
N LEU A 158 5.89 12.17 14.93
CA LEU A 158 6.18 11.07 14.02
C LEU A 158 5.15 9.95 14.16
N LYS A 159 5.03 9.13 13.12
CA LYS A 159 4.06 8.03 13.02
C LYS A 159 4.78 6.68 13.03
N PRO A 160 4.28 5.64 13.71
CA PRO A 160 3.09 5.62 14.57
C PRO A 160 3.27 6.46 15.84
N SER A 161 2.22 7.18 16.25
CA SER A 161 2.27 7.83 17.55
C SER A 161 2.32 6.79 18.68
N ARG A 162 2.92 7.15 19.81
CA ARG A 162 2.94 6.29 21.00
C ARG A 162 1.53 5.88 21.45
N ASP A 163 0.57 6.78 21.36
CA ASP A 163 -0.83 6.48 21.71
C ASP A 163 -1.47 5.47 20.75
N ALA A 164 -1.09 5.51 19.47
CA ALA A 164 -1.54 4.52 18.49
C ALA A 164 -0.98 3.12 18.82
N LEU A 165 0.30 3.03 19.17
CA LEU A 165 0.92 1.77 19.63
C LEU A 165 0.25 1.26 20.92
N SER A 166 0.00 2.15 21.88
CA SER A 166 -0.66 1.81 23.14
C SER A 166 -2.10 1.31 22.93
N THR A 167 -2.82 1.87 21.95
CA THR A 167 -4.16 1.41 21.59
C THR A 167 -4.14 -0.02 21.02
N LEU A 168 -3.03 -0.43 20.41
CA LEU A 168 -2.79 -1.80 19.95
C LEU A 168 -2.25 -2.72 21.05
N GLY A 169 -2.17 -2.24 22.30
CA GLY A 169 -1.63 -2.99 23.42
C GLY A 169 -0.11 -3.16 23.40
N VAL A 170 0.61 -2.34 22.63
CA VAL A 170 2.07 -2.46 22.48
C VAL A 170 2.78 -1.24 23.06
N SER A 171 3.71 -1.48 23.97
CA SER A 171 4.54 -0.42 24.54
C SER A 171 5.58 0.09 23.52
N TRP A 172 6.07 1.32 23.69
CA TRP A 172 7.14 1.88 22.86
C TRP A 172 8.37 0.95 22.80
N THR A 173 8.82 0.46 23.95
CA THR A 173 9.97 -0.44 24.06
C THR A 173 9.76 -1.74 23.30
N GLU A 174 8.56 -2.31 23.38
CA GLU A 174 8.20 -3.52 22.65
C GLU A 174 8.13 -3.27 21.14
N ALA A 175 7.52 -2.16 20.70
CA ALA A 175 7.45 -1.80 19.29
C ALA A 175 8.84 -1.62 18.68
N MET A 176 9.75 -0.96 19.39
CA MET A 176 11.15 -0.79 18.97
C MET A 176 11.87 -2.14 18.84
N LYS A 177 11.72 -3.03 19.84
CA LYS A 177 12.27 -4.39 19.77
C LYS A 177 11.71 -5.17 18.58
N LYS A 178 10.40 -5.11 18.33
CA LYS A 178 9.75 -5.73 17.16
C LYS A 178 10.25 -5.13 15.84
N ALA A 179 10.56 -3.84 15.80
CA ALA A 179 11.17 -3.19 14.63
C ALA A 179 12.64 -3.60 14.40
N GLY A 180 13.26 -4.28 15.37
CA GLY A 180 14.66 -4.70 15.32
C GLY A 180 15.64 -3.69 15.95
N TYR A 181 15.13 -2.75 16.75
CA TYR A 181 15.91 -1.69 17.36
C TYR A 181 15.97 -1.80 18.88
N ARG A 182 17.06 -1.32 19.46
CA ARG A 182 17.27 -1.15 20.90
C ARG A 182 16.96 0.31 21.25
N PRO A 183 15.87 0.60 21.97
CA PRO A 183 15.53 1.96 22.35
C PRO A 183 16.43 2.46 23.48
N TYR A 184 16.59 3.78 23.56
CA TYR A 184 17.21 4.44 24.69
C TYR A 184 16.22 4.60 25.85
N GLY A 185 16.71 4.37 27.08
CA GLY A 185 15.97 4.73 28.30
C GLY A 185 16.15 6.19 28.71
N THR A 186 17.24 6.83 28.30
CA THR A 186 17.63 8.21 28.66
C THR A 186 18.24 8.93 27.45
N SER A 187 18.40 10.25 27.54
CA SER A 187 19.14 11.01 26.53
C SER A 187 20.59 10.52 26.44
N VAL A 188 21.13 10.43 25.23
CA VAL A 188 22.52 10.03 24.95
C VAL A 188 23.20 11.10 24.08
N SER A 189 24.50 11.28 24.27
CA SER A 189 25.30 12.27 23.51
C SER A 189 25.48 11.87 22.06
N VAL A 190 25.68 10.57 21.79
CA VAL A 190 25.76 9.99 20.45
C VAL A 190 24.63 8.99 20.29
N LYS A 191 23.75 9.25 19.31
CA LYS A 191 22.68 8.33 18.96
C LYS A 191 23.21 7.31 17.96
N ASP A 192 22.96 6.04 18.22
CA ASP A 192 23.03 4.98 17.24
C ASP A 192 22.26 5.38 15.98
N LYS A 193 22.91 5.10 14.86
CA LYS A 193 22.38 5.34 13.53
C LYS A 193 21.71 4.11 12.98
N VAL A 194 20.80 4.33 12.03
CA VAL A 194 20.30 3.26 11.17
C VAL A 194 21.05 3.34 9.86
N CYS A 195 21.66 2.22 9.45
CA CYS A 195 22.40 2.14 8.19
C CYS A 195 21.57 2.69 7.04
N ALA A 196 22.13 3.53 6.17
CA ALA A 196 21.36 4.16 5.08
C ALA A 196 21.02 3.25 3.89
N GLU A 197 21.71 2.11 3.73
CA GLU A 197 21.49 1.16 2.63
C GLU A 197 20.04 0.69 2.54
N HIS A 198 19.39 0.76 1.37
CA HIS A 198 17.92 0.71 1.24
C HIS A 198 17.27 -0.48 1.97
N ASN A 199 17.87 -1.66 1.85
CA ASN A 199 17.36 -2.91 2.45
C ASN A 199 18.03 -3.27 3.79
N CYS A 200 18.82 -2.36 4.37
CA CYS A 200 19.46 -2.55 5.65
C CYS A 200 18.78 -1.72 6.74
N PHE A 201 18.34 -2.38 7.81
CA PHE A 201 17.74 -1.75 8.98
C PHE A 201 18.59 -1.97 10.23
N ARG A 202 19.90 -2.14 10.06
CA ARG A 202 20.79 -2.36 11.19
C ARG A 202 21.03 -1.05 11.92
N GLN A 203 20.77 -1.10 13.21
CA GLN A 203 21.27 -0.15 14.18
C GLN A 203 22.78 -0.37 14.37
N PHE A 204 23.54 0.71 14.40
CA PHE A 204 24.96 0.68 14.70
C PHE A 204 25.37 1.96 15.44
N THR A 205 26.34 1.84 16.34
CA THR A 205 26.92 2.99 17.03
C THR A 205 28.04 3.53 16.15
N PRO A 206 27.91 4.75 15.59
CA PRO A 206 28.94 5.28 14.72
C PRO A 206 30.17 5.72 15.54
N ASN A 207 31.37 5.56 14.99
CA ASN A 207 32.58 6.11 15.62
C ASN A 207 32.62 7.65 15.54
N ASP A 208 32.04 8.21 14.48
CA ASP A 208 31.90 9.65 14.27
C ASP A 208 30.62 10.00 13.46
N GLU A 209 30.27 11.28 13.39
CA GLU A 209 29.05 11.73 12.70
C GLU A 209 29.04 11.48 11.19
N SER A 210 30.18 11.14 10.58
CA SER A 210 30.30 10.92 9.15
C SER A 210 29.97 9.48 8.72
N GLU A 211 29.86 8.54 9.66
CA GLU A 211 29.44 7.17 9.35
C GLU A 211 27.93 7.11 9.05
N ILE A 212 27.58 6.51 7.92
CA ILE A 212 26.21 6.49 7.37
C ILE A 212 25.77 5.04 7.12
N TYR A 213 26.71 4.12 6.90
CA TYR A 213 26.47 2.70 6.72
C TYR A 213 27.06 1.90 7.88
N CYS A 214 26.38 0.80 8.24
CA CYS A 214 26.99 -0.21 9.10
C CYS A 214 28.17 -0.88 8.39
N ASP A 215 29.08 -1.48 9.15
CA ASP A 215 30.32 -2.09 8.64
C ASP A 215 30.12 -3.06 7.50
N GLN A 216 29.08 -3.90 7.56
CA GLN A 216 28.82 -4.89 6.51
C GLN A 216 28.39 -4.24 5.20
N CYS A 217 27.47 -3.28 5.24
CA CYS A 217 27.06 -2.55 4.04
C CYS A 217 28.20 -1.70 3.50
N PHE A 218 28.99 -1.06 4.36
CA PHE A 218 30.14 -0.29 3.94
C PHE A 218 31.25 -1.16 3.33
N LYS A 219 31.45 -2.39 3.82
CA LYS A 219 32.36 -3.36 3.20
C LYS A 219 31.93 -3.70 1.78
N ILE A 220 30.64 -3.96 1.54
CA ILE A 220 30.10 -4.20 0.20
C ILE A 220 30.31 -2.98 -0.69
N TYR A 221 30.02 -1.78 -0.19
CA TYR A 221 30.22 -0.54 -0.94
C TYR A 221 31.69 -0.30 -1.31
N ARG A 222 32.62 -0.53 -0.37
CA ARG A 222 34.07 -0.44 -0.65
C ARG A 222 34.52 -1.43 -1.72
N GLN A 223 34.00 -2.66 -1.71
CA GLN A 223 34.30 -3.62 -2.77
C GLN A 223 33.85 -3.10 -4.14
N LYS A 224 32.64 -2.53 -4.23
CA LYS A 224 32.17 -1.87 -5.46
C LYS A 224 33.06 -0.71 -5.90
N ILE A 225 33.58 0.09 -4.97
CA ILE A 225 34.56 1.15 -5.29
C ILE A 225 35.82 0.52 -5.92
N VAL A 226 36.39 -0.50 -5.28
CA VAL A 226 37.62 -1.17 -5.76
C VAL A 226 37.41 -1.72 -7.17
N ASP A 227 36.27 -2.37 -7.42
CA ASP A 227 35.96 -2.94 -8.72
C ASP A 227 35.75 -1.86 -9.79
N ASN A 228 35.17 -0.70 -9.43
CA ASN A 228 35.04 0.44 -10.34
C ASN A 228 36.39 1.10 -10.66
N ILE A 229 37.25 1.31 -9.65
CA ILE A 229 38.59 1.91 -9.81
C ILE A 229 39.42 1.14 -10.85
N ARG A 230 39.34 -0.19 -10.85
CA ARG A 230 40.07 -1.06 -11.80
C ARG A 230 39.74 -0.78 -13.26
N ASN A 231 38.57 -0.21 -13.54
CA ASN A 231 38.06 0.04 -14.89
C ASN A 231 38.07 1.53 -15.26
N MET A 232 38.59 2.42 -14.40
CA MET A 232 38.63 3.86 -14.66
C MET A 232 39.82 4.26 -15.53
N ASP A 233 39.63 5.32 -16.32
CA ASP A 233 40.72 5.91 -17.08
C ASP A 233 41.71 6.67 -16.17
N ARG A 234 42.91 6.90 -16.70
CA ARG A 234 44.00 7.55 -15.97
C ARG A 234 43.64 8.95 -15.44
N HIS A 235 42.91 9.76 -16.21
CA HIS A 235 42.57 11.12 -15.79
C HIS A 235 41.60 11.10 -14.60
N THR A 236 40.60 10.22 -14.66
CA THR A 236 39.66 10.00 -13.55
C THR A 236 40.37 9.53 -12.28
N LEU A 237 41.34 8.61 -12.40
CA LEU A 237 42.13 8.12 -11.26
C LEU A 237 42.98 9.22 -10.61
N ILE A 238 43.57 10.13 -11.41
CA ILE A 238 44.34 11.27 -10.89
C ILE A 238 43.43 12.21 -10.09
N ASP A 239 42.26 12.58 -10.63
CA ASP A 239 41.26 13.43 -9.94
C ASP A 239 40.82 12.83 -8.60
N ILE A 240 40.50 11.53 -8.58
CA ILE A 240 40.09 10.83 -7.37
C ILE A 240 41.22 10.78 -6.34
N SER A 241 42.45 10.48 -6.78
CA SER A 241 43.62 10.42 -5.90
C SER A 241 43.91 11.77 -5.25
N GLN A 242 43.82 12.85 -6.01
CA GLN A 242 43.94 14.21 -5.48
C GLN A 242 42.89 14.48 -4.40
N LYS A 243 41.61 14.16 -4.67
CA LYS A 243 40.52 14.33 -3.68
C LYS A 243 40.78 13.54 -2.40
N ILE A 244 41.26 12.29 -2.51
CA ILE A 244 41.56 11.44 -1.35
C ILE A 244 42.71 12.01 -0.53
N ILE A 245 43.77 12.54 -1.14
CA ILE A 245 44.91 13.11 -0.41
C ILE A 245 44.47 14.30 0.45
N TYR A 246 43.55 15.12 -0.04
CA TYR A 246 43.09 16.33 0.65
C TYR A 246 41.86 16.13 1.54
N THR A 247 41.33 14.92 1.66
CA THR A 247 40.13 14.65 2.47
C THR A 247 40.34 13.46 3.41
N SER A 248 39.65 13.44 4.54
CA SER A 248 39.68 12.28 5.43
C SER A 248 38.98 11.08 4.78
N LEU A 249 39.49 9.87 5.00
CA LEU A 249 38.96 8.61 4.44
C LEU A 249 37.69 8.10 5.12
N ASN A 250 36.88 8.99 5.68
CA ASN A 250 35.64 8.61 6.33
C ASN A 250 34.55 8.25 5.30
N GLN A 251 33.48 7.59 5.76
CA GLN A 251 32.45 7.09 4.85
C GLN A 251 31.82 8.21 4.01
N LYS A 252 31.47 9.34 4.64
CA LYS A 252 30.84 10.49 3.98
C LYS A 252 31.69 11.05 2.84
N ASN A 253 32.99 11.21 3.05
CA ASN A 253 33.89 11.75 2.03
C ASN A 253 34.07 10.77 0.88
N LEU A 254 34.25 9.47 1.17
CA LEU A 254 34.31 8.44 0.14
C LEU A 254 33.04 8.40 -0.71
N LEU A 255 31.87 8.45 -0.07
CA LEU A 255 30.59 8.51 -0.78
C LEU A 255 30.49 9.74 -1.67
N THR A 256 31.01 10.88 -1.22
CA THR A 256 30.98 12.14 -1.97
C THR A 256 31.91 12.08 -3.18
N ILE A 257 33.12 11.57 -3.02
CA ILE A 257 34.13 11.44 -4.09
C ILE A 257 33.63 10.52 -5.21
N PHE A 258 32.95 9.43 -4.84
CA PHE A 258 32.48 8.41 -5.78
C PHE A 258 31.00 8.57 -6.18
N LYS A 259 30.34 9.65 -5.76
CA LYS A 259 28.93 9.91 -6.10
C LYS A 259 28.76 10.03 -7.62
N GLY A 260 27.87 9.21 -8.20
CA GLY A 260 27.61 9.20 -9.65
C GLY A 260 28.64 8.45 -10.50
N LYS A 261 29.70 7.90 -9.89
CA LYS A 261 30.70 7.05 -10.57
C LYS A 261 30.51 5.55 -10.31
N ILE A 262 29.57 5.21 -9.43
CA ILE A 262 29.17 3.84 -9.10
C ILE A 262 27.71 3.73 -9.56
N ILE A 263 27.50 3.06 -10.70
CA ILE A 263 26.18 2.63 -11.19
C ILE A 263 26.03 1.17 -10.82
#